data_AF-A0A3R6YN53-F1
#
_entry.id   AF-A0A3R6YN53-F1
#
_cell.length_a   1.000
_cell.length_b   1.000
_cell.length_c   1.000
_cell.angle_alpha   90.00
_cell.angle_beta   90.00
_cell.angle_gamma   90.00
#
_symmetry.space_group_name_H-M   'P 1'
#
loop_
_entity.id
_entity.type
_entity.pdbx_description
1 polymer ?
#
loop_
_entity_poly.entity_id
_entity_poly.type
_entity_poly.pdbx_seq_one_letter_code
_entity_poly.pdbx_strand_id
1 'polypeptide(L)'
;MYQRYNNGQRKALLVKFHASNVTSERQFCRDNNIKPSTWGAWRAREDKIMTTKRHSRLATIGGQGHKQLIPFGPALLEFMRSRRNEERYVRVFHMMTWVKKNHHAWLVEYLSTKKNESVGF
;
A
#
# COMPACT_ATOMS: atom_id res chain seq x y z
N MET A 1 -7.71 24.33 -6.37
CA MET A 1 -8.75 23.34 -5.99
C MET A 1 -8.30 21.93 -6.39
N TYR A 2 -8.41 20.96 -5.47
CA TYR A 2 -8.06 19.54 -5.71
C TYR A 2 -9.35 18.75 -5.96
N GLN A 3 -9.50 18.19 -7.15
CA GLN A 3 -10.66 17.37 -7.50
C GLN A 3 -10.34 15.90 -7.24
N ARG A 4 -11.17 15.25 -6.40
CA ARG A 4 -11.02 13.84 -6.05
C ARG A 4 -11.92 12.99 -6.95
N TYR A 5 -11.34 11.99 -7.59
CA TYR A 5 -12.07 11.06 -8.45
C TYR A 5 -12.18 9.68 -7.79
N ASN A 6 -13.36 9.07 -7.86
CA ASN A 6 -13.60 7.70 -7.45
C ASN A 6 -13.26 6.69 -8.56
N ASN A 7 -13.16 5.41 -8.21
CA ASN A 7 -12.79 4.35 -9.16
C ASN A 7 -13.79 4.25 -10.32
N GLY A 8 -15.08 4.47 -10.07
CA GLY A 8 -16.11 4.49 -11.12
C GLY A 8 -15.88 5.59 -12.14
N GLN A 9 -15.63 6.82 -11.68
CA GLN A 9 -15.33 7.97 -12.55
C GLN A 9 -14.06 7.73 -13.37
N ARG A 10 -13.00 7.19 -12.76
CA ARG A 10 -11.76 6.85 -13.49
C ARG A 10 -12.01 5.84 -14.59
N LYS A 11 -12.72 4.74 -14.29
CA LYS A 11 -13.07 3.71 -15.28
C LYS A 11 -13.91 4.29 -16.42
N ALA A 12 -14.95 5.06 -16.10
CA ALA A 12 -15.82 5.67 -17.10
C ALA A 12 -15.05 6.60 -18.06
N LEU A 13 -14.12 7.41 -17.53
CA LEU A 13 -13.31 8.31 -18.35
C LEU A 13 -12.31 7.54 -19.22
N LEU A 14 -11.68 6.47 -18.71
CA LEU A 14 -10.80 5.62 -19.50
C LEU A 14 -11.56 4.90 -20.62
N VAL A 15 -12.74 4.33 -20.33
CA VAL A 15 -13.61 3.73 -21.35
C VAL A 15 -14.03 4.78 -22.39
N LYS A 16 -14.44 5.97 -21.95
CA LYS A 16 -14.81 7.07 -22.84
C LYS A 16 -13.66 7.47 -23.77
N PHE A 17 -12.43 7.53 -23.24
CA PHE A 17 -11.25 7.83 -24.05
C PHE A 17 -11.04 6.79 -25.15
N HIS A 18 -11.05 5.50 -24.81
CA HIS A 18 -10.92 4.40 -25.78
C HIS A 18 -12.03 4.38 -26.83
N ALA A 19 -13.26 4.73 -26.43
CA ALA A 19 -14.39 4.79 -27.36
C ALA A 19 -14.37 6.03 -28.27
N SER A 20 -13.70 7.10 -27.86
CA SER A 20 -13.82 8.42 -28.52
C SER A 20 -12.97 8.60 -29.77
N ASN A 21 -12.12 7.64 -30.14
CA ASN A 21 -11.11 7.77 -31.22
C ASN A 21 -10.25 9.04 -31.13
N VAL A 22 -10.23 9.73 -29.98
CA VAL A 22 -9.48 10.97 -29.78
C VAL A 22 -7.99 10.64 -29.72
N THR A 23 -7.24 11.07 -30.73
CA THR A 23 -5.79 10.84 -30.79
C THR A 23 -5.01 11.71 -29.79
N SER A 24 -5.61 12.83 -29.33
CA SER A 24 -4.96 13.80 -28.45
C SER A 24 -5.45 13.70 -27.01
N GLU A 25 -4.62 13.13 -26.13
CA GLU A 25 -4.90 13.09 -24.68
C GLU A 25 -5.09 14.48 -24.08
N ARG A 26 -4.36 15.49 -24.58
CA ARG A 26 -4.49 16.88 -24.11
C ARG A 26 -5.88 17.45 -24.40
N GLN A 27 -6.43 17.14 -25.58
CA GLN A 27 -7.77 17.58 -25.94
C GLN A 27 -8.82 16.89 -25.08
N PHE A 28 -8.71 15.56 -24.92
CA PHE A 28 -9.59 14.80 -24.03
C PHE A 28 -9.58 15.34 -22.59
N CYS A 29 -8.41 15.70 -22.07
CA CYS A 29 -8.28 16.30 -20.74
C CYS A 29 -9.02 17.63 -20.62
N ARG A 30 -8.94 18.51 -21.64
CA ARG A 30 -9.65 19.79 -21.67
C ARG A 30 -11.17 19.57 -21.69
N ASP A 31 -11.63 18.69 -22.58
CA ASP A 31 -13.06 18.44 -22.79
C ASP A 31 -13.73 17.78 -21.57
N ASN A 32 -12.98 17.01 -20.78
CA ASN A 32 -13.48 16.33 -19.58
C ASN A 32 -13.06 17.02 -18.27
N ASN A 33 -12.46 18.22 -18.36
CA ASN A 33 -11.97 19.00 -17.22
C ASN A 33 -11.07 18.18 -16.27
N ILE A 34 -10.08 17.48 -16.84
CA ILE A 34 -9.09 16.67 -16.13
C ILE A 34 -7.74 17.36 -16.24
N LYS A 35 -7.00 17.47 -15.12
CA LYS A 35 -5.62 17.94 -15.17
C LYS A 35 -4.75 16.94 -15.94
N PRO A 36 -3.92 17.36 -16.90
CA PRO A 36 -3.07 16.44 -17.68
C PRO A 36 -2.18 15.54 -16.82
N SER A 37 -1.66 16.06 -15.69
CA SER A 37 -0.85 15.28 -14.75
C SER A 37 -1.65 14.16 -14.06
N THR A 38 -2.91 14.42 -13.74
CA THR A 38 -3.82 13.42 -13.18
C THR A 38 -4.14 12.34 -14.20
N TRP A 39 -4.42 12.74 -15.45
CA TRP A 39 -4.67 11.81 -16.53
C TRP A 39 -3.46 10.92 -16.84
N GLY A 40 -2.27 11.50 -16.97
CA GLY A 40 -1.03 10.75 -17.21
C GLY A 40 -0.75 9.72 -16.11
N ALA A 41 -1.00 10.07 -14.84
CA ALA A 41 -0.89 9.12 -13.73
C ALA A 41 -1.91 7.96 -13.80
N TRP A 42 -3.09 8.19 -14.38
CA TRP A 42 -4.08 7.14 -14.61
C TRP A 42 -3.73 6.27 -15.80
N ARG A 43 -3.27 6.85 -16.92
CA ARG A 43 -2.77 6.11 -18.10
C ARG A 43 -1.64 5.16 -17.71
N ALA A 44 -0.68 5.62 -16.90
CA ALA A 44 0.42 4.79 -16.40
C ALA A 44 0.00 3.63 -15.47
N ARG A 45 -1.24 3.61 -14.99
CA ARG A 45 -1.78 2.58 -14.07
C ARG A 45 -3.13 2.06 -14.54
N GLU A 46 -3.41 2.18 -15.82
CA GLU A 46 -4.72 1.91 -16.39
C GLU A 46 -5.18 0.49 -16.11
N ASP A 47 -4.31 -0.50 -16.34
CA ASP A 47 -4.62 -1.91 -16.08
C ASP A 47 -5.08 -2.12 -14.64
N LYS A 48 -4.41 -1.48 -13.67
CA LYS A 48 -4.77 -1.56 -12.24
C LYS A 48 -6.10 -0.88 -11.95
N ILE A 49 -6.40 0.23 -12.62
CA ILE A 49 -7.67 0.95 -12.49
C ILE A 49 -8.81 0.11 -13.08
N MET A 50 -8.63 -0.50 -14.25
CA MET A 50 -9.65 -1.28 -14.94
C MET A 50 -9.94 -2.61 -14.22
N THR A 51 -8.89 -3.32 -13.79
CA THR A 51 -8.99 -4.65 -13.15
C THR A 51 -9.44 -4.62 -11.69
N THR A 52 -9.42 -3.45 -11.02
CA THR A 52 -9.79 -3.40 -9.60
C THR A 52 -11.23 -3.86 -9.36
N LYS A 53 -11.38 -4.83 -8.45
CA LYS A 53 -12.66 -5.32 -7.94
C LYS A 53 -13.21 -4.48 -6.79
N ARG A 54 -12.48 -3.42 -6.37
CA ARG A 54 -12.93 -2.53 -5.30
C ARG A 54 -14.18 -1.76 -5.73
N HIS A 55 -14.99 -1.42 -4.74
CA HIS A 55 -16.23 -0.69 -4.95
C HIS A 55 -16.00 0.65 -5.68
N SER A 56 -16.84 0.94 -6.67
CA SER A 56 -16.68 2.08 -7.60
C SER A 56 -16.68 3.44 -6.91
N ARG A 57 -17.47 3.61 -5.84
CA ARG A 57 -17.53 4.83 -5.03
C ARG A 57 -16.24 5.14 -4.26
N LEU A 58 -15.33 4.17 -4.09
CA LEU A 58 -14.08 4.40 -3.37
C LEU A 58 -13.07 5.13 -4.25
N ALA A 59 -12.29 6.04 -3.66
CA ALA A 59 -11.21 6.75 -4.35
C ALA A 59 -9.89 5.96 -4.39
N THR A 60 -9.80 4.88 -3.61
CA THR A 60 -8.60 4.04 -3.47
C THR A 60 -8.80 2.73 -4.21
N ILE A 61 -7.76 2.27 -4.90
CA ILE A 61 -7.73 0.96 -5.58
C ILE A 61 -7.46 -0.19 -4.57
N GLY A 62 -7.24 0.14 -3.29
CA GLY A 62 -6.79 -0.82 -2.28
C GLY A 62 -5.29 -1.08 -2.39
N GLY A 63 -4.75 -1.98 -1.56
CA GLY A 63 -3.31 -2.26 -1.49
C GLY A 63 -2.46 -1.13 -0.92
N GLN A 64 -3.11 -0.04 -0.49
CA GLN A 64 -2.53 1.05 0.27
C GLN A 64 -2.62 0.66 1.74
N GLY A 65 -1.50 0.21 2.27
CA GLY A 65 -1.33 -0.28 3.64
C GLY A 65 0.06 -0.86 3.77
N HIS A 66 0.67 -0.75 4.96
CA HIS A 66 1.97 -1.37 5.19
C HIS A 66 1.85 -2.87 4.97
N LYS A 67 2.68 -3.40 4.05
CA LYS A 67 2.86 -4.84 3.95
C LYS A 67 3.34 -5.34 5.31
N GLN A 68 2.73 -6.40 5.82
CA GLN A 68 3.17 -7.01 7.06
C GLN A 68 4.65 -7.40 6.91
N LEU A 69 5.53 -6.66 7.58
CA LEU A 69 6.97 -6.84 7.49
C LEU A 69 7.43 -8.09 8.25
N ILE A 70 6.71 -8.42 9.32
CA ILE A 70 7.05 -9.48 10.27
C ILE A 70 6.12 -10.68 10.03
N PRO A 71 6.64 -11.84 9.58
CA PRO A 71 5.81 -12.99 9.23
C PRO A 71 5.13 -13.63 10.45
N PHE A 72 5.65 -13.39 11.66
CA PHE A 72 5.13 -13.91 12.93
C PHE A 72 4.31 -12.89 13.74
N GLY A 73 3.73 -11.87 13.09
CA GLY A 73 2.90 -10.85 13.74
C GLY A 73 1.80 -11.44 14.67
N PRO A 74 1.03 -12.46 14.26
CA PRO A 74 0.03 -13.11 15.12
C PRO A 74 0.63 -13.74 16.38
N ALA A 75 1.75 -14.47 16.26
CA ALA A 75 2.40 -15.12 17.40
C ALA A 75 3.00 -14.09 18.38
N LEU A 76 3.58 -12.99 17.87
CA LEU A 76 4.02 -11.89 18.72
C LEU A 76 2.85 -11.24 19.46
N LEU A 77 1.71 -11.07 18.79
CA LEU A 77 0.50 -10.51 19.42
C LEU A 77 -0.05 -11.44 20.52
N GLU A 78 -0.02 -12.75 20.31
CA GLU A 78 -0.39 -13.74 21.33
C GLU A 78 0.51 -13.65 22.56
N PHE A 79 1.84 -13.56 22.36
CA PHE A 79 2.79 -13.32 23.44
C PHE A 79 2.50 -12.01 24.20
N MET A 80 2.17 -10.93 23.48
CA MET A 80 1.82 -9.66 24.13
C MET A 80 0.54 -9.77 24.96
N ARG A 81 -0.45 -10.56 24.50
CA ARG A 81 -1.70 -10.80 25.22
C ARG A 81 -1.50 -11.68 26.45
N SER A 82 -0.72 -12.77 26.36
CA SER A 82 -0.45 -13.65 27.50
C SER A 82 0.24 -12.89 28.65
N ARG A 83 1.24 -12.06 28.32
CA ARG A 83 1.92 -11.20 29.30
C ARG A 83 0.97 -10.21 29.98
N ARG A 84 0.01 -9.65 29.24
CA ARG A 84 -0.98 -8.72 29.80
C ARG A 84 -1.99 -9.43 30.70
N ASN A 85 -2.40 -10.64 30.35
CA ASN A 85 -3.28 -11.46 31.18
C ASN A 85 -2.62 -11.89 32.50
N GLU A 86 -1.29 -11.96 32.53
CA GLU A 86 -0.48 -12.16 33.74
C GLU A 86 -0.21 -10.85 34.53
N GLU A 87 -0.90 -9.74 34.21
CA GLU A 87 -0.68 -8.39 34.76
C GLU A 87 0.75 -7.84 34.59
N ARG A 88 1.55 -8.43 33.68
CA ARG A 88 2.91 -7.98 33.41
C ARG A 88 2.92 -6.93 32.32
N TYR A 89 3.62 -5.82 32.56
CA TYR A 89 3.84 -4.82 31.53
C TYR A 89 4.63 -5.40 30.33
N VAL A 90 4.28 -4.95 29.13
CA VAL A 90 4.96 -5.32 27.89
C VAL A 90 5.73 -4.10 27.39
N ARG A 91 7.06 -4.19 27.36
CA ARG A 91 7.97 -3.21 26.76
C ARG A 91 8.58 -3.76 25.48
N VAL A 92 9.13 -2.87 24.65
CA VAL A 92 9.88 -3.22 23.42
C VAL A 92 10.95 -4.26 23.71
N PHE A 93 11.66 -4.13 24.83
CA PHE A 93 12.65 -5.11 25.27
C PHE A 93 12.08 -6.53 25.36
N HIS A 94 10.90 -6.74 25.94
CA HIS A 94 10.28 -8.07 26.05
C HIS A 94 9.93 -8.64 24.68
N MET A 95 9.39 -7.81 23.79
CA MET A 95 9.09 -8.21 22.41
C MET A 95 10.36 -8.61 21.68
N MET A 96 11.42 -7.80 21.77
CA MET A 96 12.70 -8.11 21.13
C MET A 96 13.36 -9.37 21.69
N THR A 97 13.31 -9.59 23.00
CA THR A 97 13.82 -10.83 23.62
C THR A 97 13.04 -12.05 23.13
N TRP A 98 11.71 -11.94 23.03
CA TRP A 98 10.88 -13.01 22.49
C TRP A 98 11.19 -13.29 21.00
N VAL A 99 11.36 -12.25 20.18
CA VAL A 99 11.74 -12.40 18.77
C VAL A 99 13.13 -13.03 18.64
N LYS A 100 14.12 -12.57 19.41
CA LYS A 100 15.46 -13.15 19.43
C LYS A 100 15.44 -14.63 19.82
N LYS A 101 14.57 -15.03 20.75
CA LYS A 101 14.46 -16.42 21.22
C LYS A 101 13.74 -17.33 20.22
N ASN A 102 12.65 -16.87 19.62
CA ASN A 102 11.74 -17.74 18.85
C ASN A 102 11.89 -17.59 17.33
N HIS A 103 12.44 -16.48 16.85
CA HIS A 103 12.57 -16.15 15.44
C HIS A 103 13.98 -15.63 15.10
N HIS A 104 15.01 -16.19 15.76
CA HIS A 104 16.41 -15.77 15.59
C HIS A 104 16.87 -15.82 14.14
N ALA A 105 16.63 -16.94 13.44
CA ALA A 105 17.05 -17.11 12.05
C ALA A 105 16.48 -16.03 11.13
N TRP A 106 15.17 -15.77 11.26
CA TRP A 106 14.51 -14.69 10.53
C TRP A 106 15.07 -13.31 10.89
N LEU A 107 15.36 -13.06 12.17
CA LEU A 107 15.93 -11.77 12.60
C LEU A 107 17.33 -11.55 11.99
N VAL A 108 18.17 -12.58 11.95
CA VAL A 108 19.52 -12.52 11.35
C VAL A 108 19.41 -12.25 9.85
N GLU A 109 18.55 -12.97 9.14
CA GLU A 109 18.30 -12.75 7.71
C GLU A 109 17.74 -11.35 7.46
N TYR A 110 16.74 -10.93 8.24
CA TYR A 110 16.17 -9.59 8.12
C TYR A 110 17.23 -8.51 8.30
N LEU A 111 18.09 -8.61 9.31
CA LEU A 111 19.18 -7.65 9.55
C LEU A 111 20.24 -7.68 8.44
N SER A 112 20.54 -8.85 7.85
CA SER A 112 21.49 -8.94 6.73
C SER A 112 21.00 -8.18 5.50
N THR A 113 19.68 -8.20 5.23
CA THR A 113 19.06 -7.40 4.15
C THR A 113 19.04 -5.89 4.41
N LYS A 114 19.32 -5.45 5.65
CA LYS A 114 19.31 -4.05 6.07
C LYS A 114 20.71 -3.46 6.29
N LYS A 115 21.78 -4.24 6.04
CA LYS A 115 23.14 -3.70 6.02
C LYS A 115 23.26 -2.67 4.90
N ASN A 116 23.18 -1.40 5.27
CA ASN A 116 23.70 -0.29 4.48
C ASN A 116 25.22 -0.23 4.73
N GLU A 117 26.03 0.01 3.70
CA GLU A 117 27.47 0.30 3.84
C GLU A 117 27.76 1.53 4.73
N SER A 118 26.75 2.31 5.11
CA SER A 118 26.91 3.59 5.81
C SER A 118 26.54 3.61 7.30
N VAL A 119 26.23 2.48 7.94
CA VAL A 119 26.02 2.47 9.40
C VAL A 119 26.44 1.13 9.99
N GLY A 120 27.70 1.08 10.44
CA GLY A 120 28.20 0.01 11.30
C GLY A 120 27.62 0.16 12.71
N PHE A 121 26.95 -0.90 13.16
CA PHE A 121 26.89 -1.34 14.56
C PHE A 121 26.97 -2.86 14.56
#